data_AF-A0A1E8B741-F1
#
_entry.id   AF-A0A1E8B741-F1
#
_cell.length_a   1.000
_cell.length_b   1.000
_cell.length_c   1.000
_cell.angle_alpha   90.00
_cell.angle_beta   90.00
_cell.angle_gamma   90.00
#
_symmetry.space_group_name_H-M   'P 1'
#
loop_
_entity.id
_entity.type
_entity.pdbx_description
1 polymer ?
#
loop_
_entity_poly.entity_id
_entity_poly.type
_entity_poly.pdbx_seq_one_letter_code
_entity_poly.pdbx_strand_id
1 'polypeptide(L)'
;MIEITSTITLSPFVKNKHCFQMDETDITNFTLTIDQGDSRKIPLLLILRDPNGYVRIQYQTPIVNEKLVVSKDSKFCSAGCIGGDIQSGNWELEVVYIPHCAKKVVKFTGGKVEYTVNIEVNDQLERKYNREHFCKGNVFIDEDRFNKVVNEEHRWYKGDFHEHTDLTDGEIDDELGMKVCEKQELDFLYATEHNIVMPSYEKGNTLIIPSMELTTPFGHYNIFGIREFVDFTEYVDESFSIEKMNALFSLMKEKGYLLSVNHPFMKPWANQININLENVHTMEIMCDPTYKKSKSSTLEALRCFDQMWSNGLKIWGIGGSDSHLHPSKTFPGSKDPSIYGDPGTFVLCNGLSIKNLKFAIKNGRIYFSRFRKLAIDIQNEGETIYVGDEAKGNIIYNVQTDKPCEWRLLINGHTIEKEYGSDVTFAFPLNEGAYARVEGWEEDELVAFINPIHNKVQYKNMKTWNEVIGGIKGE
;
A
#
# COMPACT_ATOMS: atom_id res chain seq x y z
N MET A 1 29.72 0.95 23.13
CA MET A 1 28.46 1.73 23.20
C MET A 1 28.69 3.04 22.47
N ILE A 2 27.78 3.41 21.57
CA ILE A 2 27.78 4.67 20.83
C ILE A 2 26.48 5.38 21.20
N GLU A 3 26.57 6.65 21.58
CA GLU A 3 25.43 7.48 21.97
C GLU A 3 25.37 8.70 21.06
N ILE A 4 24.18 9.01 20.53
CA ILE A 4 23.93 10.16 19.66
C ILE A 4 22.76 10.94 20.23
N THR A 5 23.05 12.11 20.78
CA THR A 5 22.03 13.02 21.33
C THR A 5 21.85 14.21 20.41
N SER A 6 20.61 14.49 20.03
CA SER A 6 20.30 15.58 19.11
C SER A 6 18.89 16.12 19.34
N THR A 7 18.62 17.30 18.78
CA THR A 7 17.27 17.85 18.69
C THR A 7 16.85 17.95 17.23
N ILE A 8 15.64 17.50 16.90
CA ILE A 8 15.01 17.76 15.60
C ILE A 8 13.95 18.85 15.75
N THR A 9 13.97 19.81 14.84
CA THR A 9 12.89 20.79 14.72
C THR A 9 11.79 20.18 13.86
N LEU A 10 10.59 20.10 14.41
CA LEU A 10 9.44 19.55 13.73
C LEU A 10 9.04 20.51 12.61
N SER A 11 9.26 20.11 11.37
CA SER A 11 8.69 20.68 10.15
C SER A 11 8.67 19.57 9.10
N PRO A 12 7.71 19.56 8.15
CA PRO A 12 7.60 18.48 7.19
C PRO A 12 8.94 18.18 6.51
N PHE A 13 9.34 16.91 6.58
CA PHE A 13 10.50 16.37 5.88
C PHE A 13 11.86 16.94 6.35
N VAL A 14 11.92 17.59 7.52
CA VAL A 14 13.19 17.90 8.18
C VAL A 14 13.89 16.58 8.50
N LYS A 15 15.20 16.54 8.23
CA LYS A 15 16.05 15.42 8.61
C LYS A 15 17.33 15.87 9.31
N ASN A 16 17.71 15.12 10.34
CA ASN A 16 19.03 15.18 10.93
C ASN A 16 19.85 13.99 10.42
N LYS A 17 21.11 14.24 10.09
CA LYS A 17 22.06 13.22 9.66
C LYS A 17 23.21 13.14 10.65
N HIS A 18 23.49 11.94 11.11
CA HIS A 18 24.56 11.64 12.05
C HIS A 18 25.50 10.61 11.44
N CYS A 19 26.79 10.79 11.65
CA CYS A 19 27.79 9.80 11.29
C CYS A 19 28.50 9.33 12.55
N PHE A 20 28.75 8.04 12.64
CA PHE A 20 29.50 7.45 13.75
C PHE A 20 30.38 6.32 13.25
N GLN A 21 31.45 6.06 13.98
CA GLN A 21 32.45 5.07 13.60
C GLN A 21 32.22 3.77 14.39
N MET A 22 32.22 2.63 13.71
CA MET A 22 32.33 1.31 14.33
C MET A 22 33.76 0.77 14.10
N ASP A 23 34.58 0.73 15.16
CA ASP A 23 36.00 0.37 15.07
C ASP A 23 36.32 -1.10 15.36
N GLU A 24 35.37 -1.85 15.92
CA GLU A 24 35.56 -3.27 16.23
C GLU A 24 35.41 -4.15 14.98
N THR A 25 36.32 -5.12 14.84
CA THR A 25 36.32 -6.06 13.70
C THR A 25 35.55 -7.36 13.99
N ASP A 26 35.31 -7.67 15.27
CA ASP A 26 34.63 -8.88 15.73
C ASP A 26 33.16 -8.63 16.12
N ILE A 27 32.47 -7.74 15.41
CA ILE A 27 31.05 -7.46 15.68
C ILE A 27 30.18 -8.58 15.09
N THR A 28 29.37 -9.21 15.94
CA THR A 28 28.41 -10.27 15.56
C THR A 28 26.98 -9.75 15.45
N ASN A 29 26.66 -8.73 16.24
CA ASN A 29 25.39 -8.03 16.24
C ASN A 29 25.57 -6.62 16.83
N PHE A 30 24.58 -5.76 16.62
CA PHE A 30 24.38 -4.58 17.46
C PHE A 30 22.89 -4.34 17.69
N THR A 31 22.58 -3.65 18.78
CA THR A 31 21.23 -3.18 19.06
C THR A 31 21.14 -1.66 18.96
N LEU A 32 19.97 -1.17 18.58
CA LEU A 32 19.66 0.26 18.52
C LEU A 32 18.39 0.54 19.33
N THR A 33 18.47 1.50 20.24
CA THR A 33 17.29 2.09 20.89
C THR A 33 17.25 3.58 20.62
N ILE A 34 16.04 4.15 20.63
CA ILE A 34 15.83 5.59 20.53
C ILE A 34 14.89 6.05 21.63
N ASP A 35 15.33 7.04 22.39
CA ASP A 35 14.58 7.67 23.47
C ASP A 35 14.20 9.10 23.08
N GLN A 36 12.94 9.50 23.31
CA GLN A 36 12.43 10.87 23.12
C GLN A 36 12.03 11.53 24.46
N GLY A 37 12.48 10.93 25.58
CA GLY A 37 12.11 11.29 26.94
C GLY A 37 10.67 10.91 27.30
N ASP A 38 10.22 11.40 28.47
CA ASP A 38 8.87 11.14 29.01
C ASP A 38 7.75 11.94 28.32
N SER A 39 8.10 12.77 27.35
CA SER A 39 7.15 13.60 26.63
C SER A 39 6.33 12.78 25.62
N ARG A 40 5.31 13.40 25.02
CA ARG A 40 4.55 12.73 23.96
C ARG A 40 5.51 12.38 22.80
N LYS A 41 5.73 11.08 22.60
CA LYS A 41 6.49 10.55 21.46
C LYS A 41 5.94 11.06 20.13
N ILE A 42 6.85 11.51 19.27
CA ILE A 42 6.60 11.93 17.91
C ILE A 42 7.13 10.84 16.98
N PRO A 43 6.36 10.38 15.98
CA PRO A 43 6.86 9.43 15.00
C PRO A 43 8.04 10.03 14.21
N LEU A 44 9.22 9.45 14.36
CA LEU A 44 10.43 9.77 13.61
C LEU A 44 10.83 8.55 12.79
N LEU A 45 11.12 8.73 11.51
CA LEU A 45 11.66 7.69 10.65
C LEU A 45 13.18 7.63 10.82
N LEU A 46 13.71 6.44 11.05
CA LEU A 46 15.12 6.14 11.17
C LEU A 46 15.54 5.35 9.93
N ILE A 47 16.59 5.83 9.26
CA ILE A 47 17.26 5.10 8.18
C ILE A 47 18.74 5.00 8.56
N LEU A 48 19.20 3.78 8.88
CA LEU A 48 20.61 3.51 9.18
C LEU A 48 21.28 2.84 7.99
N ARG A 49 22.40 3.39 7.52
CA ARG A 49 23.22 2.83 6.43
C ARG A 49 24.59 2.41 6.93
N ASP A 50 25.09 1.32 6.36
CA ASP A 50 26.44 0.82 6.59
C ASP A 50 27.50 1.59 5.78
N PRO A 51 28.81 1.30 5.94
CA PRO A 51 29.88 2.00 5.22
C PRO A 51 29.83 1.89 3.70
N ASN A 52 29.09 0.94 3.12
CA ASN A 52 28.89 0.83 1.68
C ASN A 52 27.61 1.54 1.19
N GLY A 53 26.86 2.17 2.11
CA GLY A 53 25.59 2.80 1.82
C GLY A 53 24.41 1.83 1.75
N TYR A 54 24.56 0.57 2.19
CA TYR A 54 23.44 -0.35 2.29
C TYR A 54 22.60 -0.03 3.52
N VAL A 55 21.29 -0.01 3.34
CA VAL A 55 20.34 0.21 4.43
C VAL A 55 20.34 -1.02 5.34
N ARG A 56 20.47 -0.80 6.64
CA ARG A 56 20.51 -1.85 7.67
C ARG A 56 19.35 -1.75 8.64
N ILE A 57 18.79 -0.55 8.85
CA ILE A 57 17.59 -0.32 9.65
C ILE A 57 16.70 0.64 8.90
N GLN A 58 15.43 0.26 8.75
CA GLN A 58 14.31 1.17 8.51
C GLN A 58 13.33 0.99 9.66
N TYR A 59 12.98 2.08 10.32
CA TYR A 59 12.10 2.01 11.48
C TYR A 59 11.39 3.33 11.71
N GLN A 60 10.10 3.29 12.01
CA GLN A 60 9.41 4.48 12.50
C GLN A 60 9.25 4.31 14.00
N THR A 61 9.75 5.25 14.79
CA THR A 61 9.68 5.16 16.25
C THR A 61 8.23 4.93 16.66
N PRO A 62 7.92 3.81 17.34
CA PRO A 62 6.57 3.49 17.70
C PRO A 62 6.19 4.27 18.93
N ILE A 63 4.95 4.05 19.33
CA ILE A 63 4.44 4.46 20.63
C ILE A 63 5.13 3.66 21.76
N VAL A 64 5.71 2.49 21.50
CA VAL A 64 6.40 1.61 22.48
C VAL A 64 7.93 1.81 22.51
N ASN A 65 8.63 1.23 23.50
CA ASN A 65 10.10 1.26 23.56
C ASN A 65 10.62 -0.08 23.03
N GLU A 66 11.06 -0.12 21.77
CA GLU A 66 11.62 -1.32 21.16
C GLU A 66 13.14 -1.23 21.05
N LYS A 67 13.81 -2.38 21.20
CA LYS A 67 15.23 -2.55 20.95
C LYS A 67 15.40 -3.22 19.59
N LEU A 68 15.85 -2.46 18.59
CA LEU A 68 16.09 -2.96 17.25
C LEU A 68 17.37 -3.78 17.23
N VAL A 69 17.37 -4.89 16.48
CA VAL A 69 18.50 -5.81 16.41
C VAL A 69 18.97 -5.95 14.97
N VAL A 70 20.27 -5.73 14.73
CA VAL A 70 20.96 -6.09 13.49
C VAL A 70 22.01 -7.15 13.82
N SER A 71 21.93 -8.31 13.16
CA SER A 71 22.84 -9.44 13.40
C SER A 71 23.41 -10.00 12.10
N LYS A 72 24.60 -10.61 12.17
CA LYS A 72 25.14 -11.44 11.08
C LYS A 72 24.18 -12.55 10.69
N ASP A 73 23.48 -13.15 11.66
CA ASP A 73 22.46 -14.16 11.42
C ASP A 73 21.07 -13.51 11.43
N SER A 74 20.49 -13.36 10.24
CA SER A 74 19.24 -12.63 10.02
C SER A 74 18.07 -13.10 10.88
N LYS A 75 18.08 -14.35 11.37
CA LYS A 75 17.01 -14.86 12.25
C LYS A 75 16.89 -14.11 13.58
N PHE A 76 17.88 -13.30 13.94
CA PHE A 76 17.84 -12.45 15.13
C PHE A 76 17.45 -11.00 14.82
N CYS A 77 17.34 -10.62 13.54
CA CYS A 77 17.03 -9.24 13.17
C CYS A 77 15.56 -8.89 13.45
N SER A 78 15.32 -7.67 13.93
CA SER A 78 13.97 -7.07 14.03
C SER A 78 13.36 -6.88 12.63
N ALA A 79 12.03 -6.67 12.56
CA ALA A 79 11.28 -6.71 11.29
C ALA A 79 11.82 -5.74 10.23
N GLY A 80 12.17 -4.50 10.63
CA GLY A 80 12.75 -3.47 9.76
C GLY A 80 14.28 -3.53 9.58
N CYS A 81 14.94 -4.59 10.05
CA CYS A 81 16.40 -4.69 10.09
C CYS A 81 16.94 -5.72 9.09
N ILE A 82 18.05 -5.39 8.42
CA ILE A 82 18.72 -6.26 7.44
C ILE A 82 19.98 -6.87 8.07
N GLY A 83 20.03 -8.20 8.10
CA GLY A 83 21.17 -8.97 8.62
C GLY A 83 22.35 -9.04 7.66
N GLY A 84 23.39 -9.77 8.06
CA GLY A 84 24.63 -9.96 7.31
C GLY A 84 25.82 -9.25 7.95
N ASP A 85 26.98 -9.28 7.28
CA ASP A 85 28.25 -8.81 7.83
C ASP A 85 28.15 -7.37 8.35
N ILE A 86 28.66 -7.16 9.57
CA ILE A 86 28.71 -5.85 10.23
C ILE A 86 30.13 -5.34 10.08
N GLN A 87 30.29 -4.32 9.24
CA GLN A 87 31.60 -3.83 8.83
C GLN A 87 32.08 -2.72 9.76
N SER A 88 33.39 -2.73 10.02
CA SER A 88 34.06 -1.56 10.58
C SER A 88 34.01 -0.39 9.60
N GLY A 89 33.86 0.83 10.09
CA GLY A 89 33.85 2.02 9.25
C GLY A 89 32.83 3.05 9.71
N ASN A 90 32.58 4.02 8.82
CA ASN A 90 31.62 5.10 9.05
C ASN A 90 30.21 4.61 8.72
N TRP A 91 29.35 4.63 9.73
CA TRP A 91 27.92 4.38 9.61
C TRP A 91 27.17 5.71 9.61
N GLU A 92 26.01 5.71 8.96
CA GLU A 92 25.20 6.91 8.79
C GLU A 92 23.77 6.66 9.27
N LEU A 93 23.30 7.51 10.19
CA LEU A 93 21.93 7.53 10.67
C LEU A 93 21.23 8.80 10.19
N GLU A 94 20.14 8.63 9.45
CA GLU A 94 19.17 9.70 9.18
C GLU A 94 17.96 9.55 10.10
N VAL A 95 17.55 10.67 10.71
CA VAL A 95 16.33 10.78 11.52
C VAL A 95 15.44 11.82 10.86
N VAL A 96 14.27 11.41 10.38
CA VAL A 96 13.37 12.23 9.55
C VAL A 96 12.03 12.40 10.24
N TYR A 97 11.50 13.63 10.26
CA TYR A 97 10.13 13.88 10.72
C TYR A 97 9.18 14.00 9.51
N ILE A 98 8.26 13.04 9.40
CA ILE A 98 7.25 13.02 8.33
C ILE A 98 5.85 13.03 8.96
N PRO A 99 5.17 14.19 9.00
CA PRO A 99 3.82 14.27 9.53
C PRO A 99 2.83 13.53 8.62
N HIS A 100 2.02 12.64 9.19
CA HIS A 100 1.05 11.87 8.41
C HIS A 100 -0.10 12.68 7.80
N CYS A 101 -0.37 13.92 8.25
CA CYS A 101 -1.37 14.78 7.60
C CYS A 101 -1.14 16.28 7.85
N ALA A 102 -1.73 17.13 7.01
CA ALA A 102 -1.63 18.59 7.10
C ALA A 102 -2.03 19.15 8.47
N LYS A 103 -2.99 18.53 9.16
CA LYS A 103 -3.37 18.93 10.53
C LYS A 103 -2.23 18.76 11.53
N LYS A 104 -1.39 17.73 11.35
CA LYS A 104 -0.21 17.48 12.19
C LYS A 104 0.88 18.50 11.90
N VAL A 105 1.03 18.94 10.66
CA VAL A 105 1.92 20.06 10.28
C VAL A 105 1.59 21.30 11.10
N VAL A 106 0.37 21.81 10.97
CA VAL A 106 -0.07 23.02 11.68
C VAL A 106 0.10 22.91 13.19
N LYS A 107 -0.15 21.71 13.74
CA LYS A 107 -0.08 21.47 15.19
C LYS A 107 1.35 21.45 15.73
N PHE A 108 2.29 20.87 14.99
CA PHE A 108 3.60 20.52 15.53
C PHE A 108 4.75 21.33 14.93
N THR A 109 4.54 22.03 13.81
CA THR A 109 5.60 22.82 13.17
C THR A 109 6.22 23.84 14.14
N GLY A 110 7.55 23.89 14.18
CA GLY A 110 8.33 24.73 15.09
C GLY A 110 8.57 24.13 16.48
N GLY A 111 7.88 23.03 16.82
CA GLY A 111 8.20 22.23 17.99
C GLY A 111 9.60 21.62 17.89
N LYS A 112 10.17 21.28 19.04
CA LYS A 112 11.48 20.60 19.11
C LYS A 112 11.31 19.28 19.85
N VAL A 113 11.93 18.23 19.31
CA VAL A 113 12.01 16.91 19.96
C VAL A 113 13.47 16.60 20.17
N GLU A 114 13.85 16.46 21.44
CA GLU A 114 15.13 15.88 21.80
C GLU A 114 15.04 14.37 21.68
N TYR A 115 16.08 13.75 21.17
CA TYR A 115 16.19 12.31 21.13
C TYR A 115 17.62 11.86 21.38
N THR A 116 17.74 10.67 21.96
CA THR A 116 18.99 9.98 22.19
C THR A 116 18.93 8.61 21.54
N VAL A 117 19.86 8.33 20.62
CA VAL A 117 20.02 7.02 20.00
C VAL A 117 21.20 6.31 20.64
N ASN A 118 20.96 5.11 21.15
CA ASN A 118 21.99 4.28 21.76
C ASN A 118 22.24 3.05 20.90
N ILE A 119 23.50 2.79 20.60
CA ILE A 119 23.95 1.61 19.86
C ILE A 119 24.89 0.80 20.73
N GLU A 120 24.51 -0.45 20.99
CA GLU A 120 25.32 -1.40 21.74
C GLU A 120 25.80 -2.52 20.81
N VAL A 121 27.11 -2.66 20.68
CA VAL A 121 27.73 -3.71 19.86
C VAL A 121 27.88 -4.98 20.69
N ASN A 122 27.68 -6.13 20.04
CA ASN A 122 27.77 -7.44 20.67
C ASN A 122 26.84 -7.60 21.89
N ASP A 123 25.67 -6.99 21.84
CA ASP A 123 24.63 -7.11 22.87
C ASP A 123 24.02 -8.54 22.89
N GLN A 124 23.28 -8.84 23.95
CA GLN A 124 22.56 -10.09 24.13
C GLN A 124 21.35 -10.18 23.18
N LEU A 125 21.24 -11.32 22.51
CA LEU A 125 20.14 -11.63 21.60
C LEU A 125 19.06 -12.44 22.34
N GLU A 126 17.84 -11.92 22.38
CA GLU A 126 16.76 -12.47 23.23
C GLU A 126 15.78 -13.36 22.46
N ARG A 127 15.53 -13.09 21.17
CA ARG A 127 14.52 -13.78 20.34
C ARG A 127 15.10 -14.19 18.98
N LYS A 128 14.67 -15.36 18.51
CA LYS A 128 14.79 -15.78 17.11
C LYS A 128 13.43 -15.61 16.43
N TYR A 129 13.44 -15.09 15.22
CA TYR A 129 12.26 -14.92 14.37
C TYR A 129 12.23 -15.97 13.27
N ASN A 130 11.03 -16.32 12.82
CA ASN A 130 10.81 -17.29 11.76
C ASN A 130 10.41 -16.58 10.45
N ARG A 131 11.15 -15.53 10.10
CA ARG A 131 10.88 -14.72 8.92
C ARG A 131 11.49 -15.30 7.64
N GLU A 132 10.84 -15.05 6.51
CA GLU A 132 11.47 -15.11 5.21
C GLU A 132 12.24 -13.80 5.02
N HIS A 133 13.58 -13.88 5.01
CA HIS A 133 14.43 -12.71 4.75
C HIS A 133 14.73 -12.64 3.25
N PHE A 134 13.93 -11.85 2.54
CA PHE A 134 14.05 -11.70 1.09
C PHE A 134 14.98 -10.54 0.67
N CYS A 135 15.30 -9.59 1.57
CA CYS A 135 16.22 -8.51 1.27
C CYS A 135 17.70 -8.90 1.43
N LYS A 136 18.52 -8.54 0.44
CA LYS A 136 19.99 -8.67 0.47
C LYS A 136 20.63 -7.37 -0.01
N GLY A 137 21.41 -6.72 0.85
CA GLY A 137 21.89 -5.36 0.59
C GLY A 137 20.69 -4.43 0.43
N ASN A 138 20.59 -3.75 -0.70
CA ASN A 138 19.44 -2.89 -1.03
C ASN A 138 18.43 -3.55 -1.99
N VAL A 139 18.50 -4.87 -2.23
CA VAL A 139 17.60 -5.58 -3.16
C VAL A 139 16.57 -6.40 -2.39
N PHE A 140 15.29 -6.06 -2.51
CA PHE A 140 14.15 -6.74 -1.88
C PHE A 140 13.54 -7.84 -2.75
N ILE A 141 13.59 -7.68 -4.09
CA ILE A 141 13.02 -8.63 -5.05
C ILE A 141 14.03 -8.85 -6.19
N ASP A 142 14.82 -9.91 -6.05
CA ASP A 142 15.68 -10.40 -7.13
C ASP A 142 14.87 -11.01 -8.29
N GLU A 143 15.54 -11.33 -9.40
CA GLU A 143 14.89 -11.92 -10.58
C GLU A 143 14.22 -13.26 -10.28
N ASP A 144 14.82 -14.09 -9.42
CA ASP A 144 14.28 -15.40 -9.08
C ASP A 144 12.96 -15.24 -8.31
N ARG A 145 12.92 -14.40 -7.26
CA ARG A 145 11.69 -14.09 -6.52
C ARG A 145 10.64 -13.43 -7.41
N PHE A 146 11.05 -12.53 -8.30
CA PHE A 146 10.13 -11.84 -9.21
C PHE A 146 9.40 -12.82 -10.14
N ASN A 147 10.11 -13.82 -10.67
CA ASN A 147 9.58 -14.78 -11.63
C ASN A 147 9.01 -16.06 -11.00
N LYS A 148 9.28 -16.34 -9.71
CA LYS A 148 8.84 -17.56 -9.03
C LYS A 148 7.31 -17.66 -8.99
N VAL A 149 6.79 -18.67 -9.65
CA VAL A 149 5.39 -19.08 -9.55
C VAL A 149 5.22 -19.92 -8.28
N VAL A 150 4.36 -19.46 -7.37
CA VAL A 150 4.08 -20.13 -6.09
C VAL A 150 2.79 -20.96 -6.13
N ASN A 151 1.93 -20.70 -7.12
CA ASN A 151 0.75 -21.49 -7.45
C ASN A 151 0.56 -21.43 -8.97
N GLU A 152 0.29 -22.55 -9.64
CA GLU A 152 0.19 -22.65 -11.12
C GLU A 152 -1.24 -22.43 -11.65
N GLU A 153 -2.25 -22.31 -10.80
CA GLU A 153 -3.65 -22.24 -11.21
C GLU A 153 -3.98 -20.91 -11.92
N HIS A 154 -4.82 -20.98 -12.95
CA HIS A 154 -5.47 -19.79 -13.54
C HIS A 154 -6.75 -19.47 -12.78
N ARG A 155 -6.68 -18.53 -11.83
CA ARG A 155 -7.82 -18.16 -10.99
C ARG A 155 -7.71 -16.76 -10.42
N TRP A 156 -8.79 -16.33 -9.78
CA TRP A 156 -8.81 -15.16 -8.91
C TRP A 156 -8.05 -15.46 -7.62
N TYR A 157 -6.99 -14.69 -7.38
CA TYR A 157 -6.22 -14.74 -6.13
C TYR A 157 -6.65 -13.60 -5.22
N LYS A 158 -7.02 -13.91 -3.97
CA LYS A 158 -7.41 -12.91 -2.97
C LYS A 158 -6.18 -12.33 -2.32
N GLY A 159 -6.08 -11.01 -2.21
CA GLY A 159 -5.04 -10.36 -1.44
C GLY A 159 -5.50 -9.06 -0.82
N ASP A 160 -4.57 -8.44 -0.10
CA ASP A 160 -4.73 -7.12 0.46
C ASP A 160 -3.62 -6.20 -0.06
N PHE A 161 -4.03 -4.97 -0.37
CA PHE A 161 -3.21 -3.95 -1.03
C PHE A 161 -2.80 -2.84 -0.08
N HIS A 162 -3.27 -2.86 1.17
CA HIS A 162 -2.95 -1.82 2.14
C HIS A 162 -3.12 -2.35 3.57
N GLU A 163 -2.02 -2.40 4.31
CA GLU A 163 -1.93 -2.91 5.68
C GLU A 163 -0.74 -2.29 6.41
N HIS A 164 -0.79 -2.30 7.75
CA HIS A 164 0.31 -1.87 8.61
C HIS A 164 0.54 -2.84 9.78
N THR A 165 1.80 -2.98 10.19
CA THR A 165 2.21 -3.68 11.41
C THR A 165 2.70 -2.71 12.49
N ASP A 166 3.13 -3.23 13.62
CA ASP A 166 3.76 -2.48 14.70
C ASP A 166 5.16 -1.94 14.36
N LEU A 167 5.68 -2.22 13.15
CA LEU A 167 6.88 -1.56 12.63
C LEU A 167 6.68 -0.06 12.40
N THR A 168 5.42 0.37 12.20
CA THR A 168 5.04 1.77 12.11
C THR A 168 3.98 2.14 13.15
N ASP A 169 2.70 2.16 12.80
CA ASP A 169 1.61 2.55 13.70
C ASP A 169 0.42 1.59 13.75
N GLY A 170 0.60 0.36 13.24
CA GLY A 170 -0.27 -0.77 13.52
C GLY A 170 -0.11 -1.32 14.95
N GLU A 171 -1.07 -2.11 15.39
CA GLU A 171 -1.10 -2.73 16.72
C GLU A 171 -0.63 -4.20 16.76
N ILE A 172 -0.27 -4.79 15.61
CA ILE A 172 0.09 -6.20 15.50
C ILE A 172 1.46 -6.39 14.86
N ASP A 173 2.21 -7.40 15.30
CA ASP A 173 3.45 -7.80 14.67
C ASP A 173 3.20 -8.64 13.40
N ASP A 174 4.25 -8.85 12.60
CA ASP A 174 4.19 -9.64 11.38
C ASP A 174 3.84 -11.13 11.62
N GLU A 175 4.11 -11.64 12.83
CA GLU A 175 3.71 -13.01 13.22
C GLU A 175 2.19 -13.14 13.34
N LEU A 176 1.53 -12.20 14.03
CA LEU A 176 0.08 -12.15 14.07
C LEU A 176 -0.51 -11.76 12.71
N GLY A 177 0.14 -10.84 11.98
CA GLY A 177 -0.22 -10.44 10.62
C GLY A 177 -0.36 -11.64 9.68
N MET A 178 0.65 -12.51 9.63
CA MET A 178 0.60 -13.74 8.81
C MET A 178 -0.54 -14.69 9.25
N LYS A 179 -0.80 -14.84 10.55
CA LYS A 179 -1.95 -15.64 11.05
C LYS A 179 -3.29 -15.06 10.59
N VAL A 180 -3.40 -13.73 10.52
CA VAL A 180 -4.58 -13.06 9.98
C VAL A 180 -4.70 -13.34 8.48
N CYS A 181 -3.63 -13.22 7.72
CA CYS A 181 -3.62 -13.53 6.28
C CYS A 181 -4.13 -14.96 6.00
N GLU A 182 -3.60 -15.96 6.71
CA GLU A 182 -4.02 -17.35 6.54
C GLU A 182 -5.48 -17.58 6.92
N LYS A 183 -5.93 -16.98 8.02
CA LYS A 183 -7.34 -17.05 8.45
C LYS A 183 -8.28 -16.37 7.46
N GLN A 184 -7.82 -15.32 6.80
CA GLN A 184 -8.57 -14.56 5.79
C GLN A 184 -8.44 -15.15 4.38
N GLU A 185 -7.77 -16.30 4.23
CA GLU A 185 -7.52 -16.97 2.95
C GLU A 185 -6.83 -16.04 1.95
N LEU A 186 -5.88 -15.20 2.40
CA LEU A 186 -5.10 -14.34 1.51
C LEU A 186 -4.01 -15.14 0.80
N ASP A 187 -4.07 -15.12 -0.52
CA ASP A 187 -3.06 -15.67 -1.42
C ASP A 187 -1.82 -14.78 -1.48
N PHE A 188 -2.00 -13.46 -1.38
CA PHE A 188 -0.89 -12.49 -1.36
C PHE A 188 -1.17 -11.27 -0.47
N LEU A 189 -0.10 -10.60 -0.06
CA LEU A 189 -0.13 -9.36 0.71
C LEU A 189 0.92 -8.40 0.17
N TYR A 190 0.51 -7.18 -0.18
CA TYR A 190 1.46 -6.09 -0.34
C TYR A 190 1.74 -5.48 1.05
N ALA A 191 2.95 -5.66 1.57
CA ALA A 191 3.34 -5.10 2.87
C ALA A 191 3.67 -3.62 2.70
N THR A 192 2.88 -2.73 3.29
CA THR A 192 2.82 -1.30 2.92
C THR A 192 3.09 -0.34 4.07
N GLU A 193 4.03 -0.69 4.94
CA GLU A 193 4.46 0.18 6.03
C GLU A 193 4.70 1.63 5.61
N HIS A 194 4.32 2.56 6.47
CA HIS A 194 4.54 3.98 6.26
C HIS A 194 6.03 4.31 6.05
N ASN A 195 6.40 4.68 4.82
CA ASN A 195 7.73 5.10 4.39
C ASN A 195 8.86 4.07 4.61
N ILE A 196 8.50 2.79 4.76
CA ILE A 196 9.43 1.68 4.99
C ILE A 196 9.13 0.57 4.00
N VAL A 197 10.18 -0.04 3.44
CA VAL A 197 10.06 -1.33 2.75
C VAL A 197 10.56 -2.41 3.69
N MET A 198 9.67 -3.28 4.17
CA MET A 198 10.05 -4.38 5.05
C MET A 198 11.06 -5.30 4.35
N PRO A 199 12.22 -5.62 4.96
CA PRO A 199 13.21 -6.52 4.38
C PRO A 199 12.90 -8.01 4.58
N SER A 200 11.94 -8.31 5.45
CA SER A 200 11.52 -9.65 5.81
C SER A 200 10.12 -9.63 6.41
N TYR A 201 9.46 -10.79 6.42
CA TYR A 201 8.13 -10.97 7.01
C TYR A 201 8.01 -12.40 7.55
N GLU A 202 7.14 -12.66 8.52
CA GLU A 202 6.91 -14.00 9.05
C GLU A 202 6.63 -15.02 7.92
N LYS A 203 7.21 -16.22 8.02
CA LYS A 203 6.93 -17.27 7.03
C LYS A 203 5.50 -17.76 7.14
N GLY A 204 4.85 -17.92 6.00
CA GLY A 204 3.55 -18.57 5.89
C GLY A 204 3.19 -18.89 4.45
N ASN A 205 1.91 -19.15 4.21
CA ASN A 205 1.41 -19.53 2.88
C ASN A 205 1.07 -18.34 1.98
N THR A 206 0.91 -17.15 2.54
CA THR A 206 0.62 -15.92 1.80
C THR A 206 1.89 -15.38 1.14
N LEU A 207 1.82 -15.09 -0.17
CA LEU A 207 2.92 -14.45 -0.89
C LEU A 207 3.08 -13.00 -0.43
N ILE A 208 4.16 -12.70 0.31
CA ILE A 208 4.47 -11.33 0.73
C ILE A 208 5.25 -10.59 -0.36
N ILE A 209 4.74 -9.43 -0.77
CA ILE A 209 5.35 -8.54 -1.76
C ILE A 209 5.87 -7.26 -1.09
N PRO A 210 7.20 -7.03 -1.09
CA PRO A 210 7.80 -5.81 -0.55
C PRO A 210 7.26 -4.57 -1.22
N SER A 211 6.64 -3.70 -0.44
CA SER A 211 5.99 -2.47 -0.89
C SER A 211 6.16 -1.40 0.19
N MET A 212 5.58 -0.23 -0.03
CA MET A 212 5.64 0.88 0.91
C MET A 212 4.42 1.77 0.70
N GLU A 213 3.83 2.27 1.77
CA GLU A 213 3.00 3.46 1.69
C GLU A 213 3.89 4.70 1.80
N LEU A 214 4.01 5.46 0.72
CA LEU A 214 4.62 6.79 0.78
C LEU A 214 3.66 7.75 1.47
N THR A 215 3.90 7.99 2.76
CA THR A 215 3.04 8.80 3.62
C THR A 215 3.53 10.24 3.64
N THR A 216 2.78 11.16 3.05
CA THR A 216 3.07 12.59 3.13
C THR A 216 1.98 13.35 3.90
N PRO A 217 2.22 14.60 4.35
CA PRO A 217 1.17 15.40 4.96
C PRO A 217 0.02 15.74 4.02
N PHE A 218 0.22 15.55 2.71
CA PHE A 218 -0.66 16.04 1.66
C PHE A 218 -1.31 14.93 0.83
N GLY A 219 -1.12 13.67 1.20
CA GLY A 219 -1.66 12.51 0.49
C GLY A 219 -0.77 11.29 0.67
N HIS A 220 -1.35 10.10 0.59
CA HIS A 220 -0.64 8.83 0.77
C HIS A 220 -0.78 7.95 -0.47
N TYR A 221 0.25 7.14 -0.74
CA TYR A 221 0.38 6.40 -1.98
C TYR A 221 1.12 5.09 -1.79
N ASN A 222 0.49 3.97 -2.13
CA ASN A 222 1.20 2.70 -2.16
C ASN A 222 2.06 2.57 -3.42
N ILE A 223 3.29 2.11 -3.22
CA ILE A 223 4.23 1.75 -4.28
C ILE A 223 4.46 0.24 -4.16
N PHE A 224 3.91 -0.52 -5.11
CA PHE A 224 3.84 -1.97 -5.05
C PHE A 224 5.02 -2.65 -5.74
N GLY A 225 5.56 -3.69 -5.11
CA GLY A 225 6.58 -4.57 -5.68
C GLY A 225 7.93 -3.88 -5.86
N ILE A 226 8.36 -3.14 -4.84
CA ILE A 226 9.63 -2.42 -4.82
C ILE A 226 10.77 -3.45 -4.84
N ARG A 227 11.59 -3.40 -5.90
CA ARG A 227 12.66 -4.37 -6.10
C ARG A 227 13.94 -4.02 -5.36
N GLU A 228 14.20 -2.73 -5.20
CA GLU A 228 15.39 -2.20 -4.55
C GLU A 228 15.07 -0.93 -3.77
N PHE A 229 15.89 -0.61 -2.77
CA PHE A 229 15.74 0.61 -1.96
C PHE A 229 15.79 1.84 -2.84
N VAL A 230 14.81 2.72 -2.65
CA VAL A 230 14.80 4.05 -3.25
C VAL A 230 14.77 5.06 -2.13
N ASP A 231 15.77 5.94 -2.12
CA ASP A 231 15.83 7.03 -1.17
C ASP A 231 14.83 8.13 -1.55
N PHE A 232 13.58 7.95 -1.13
CA PHE A 232 12.53 8.94 -1.39
C PHE A 232 12.80 10.28 -0.69
N THR A 233 13.68 10.31 0.32
CA THR A 233 14.01 11.54 1.06
C THR A 233 14.80 12.54 0.22
N GLU A 234 15.38 12.12 -0.91
CA GLU A 234 15.98 13.04 -1.91
C GLU A 234 14.93 13.83 -2.71
N TYR A 235 13.71 13.30 -2.78
CA TYR A 235 12.60 13.91 -3.52
C TYR A 235 11.58 14.59 -2.58
N VAL A 236 11.48 14.11 -1.35
CA VAL A 236 10.54 14.59 -0.36
C VAL A 236 11.32 15.11 0.85
N ASP A 237 11.74 16.37 0.76
CA ASP A 237 12.58 17.08 1.74
C ASP A 237 11.94 18.42 2.16
N GLU A 238 12.66 19.24 2.94
CA GLU A 238 12.19 20.56 3.40
C GLU A 238 11.81 21.52 2.26
N SER A 239 12.34 21.27 1.05
CA SER A 239 11.99 22.01 -0.18
C SER A 239 10.93 21.28 -1.01
N PHE A 240 10.07 20.51 -0.35
CA PHE A 240 8.96 19.79 -0.94
C PHE A 240 8.23 20.63 -1.99
N SER A 241 8.06 20.03 -3.17
CA SER A 241 7.31 20.63 -4.26
C SER A 241 6.55 19.55 -5.02
N ILE A 242 5.49 19.95 -5.72
CA ILE A 242 4.69 19.04 -6.55
C ILE A 242 5.56 18.46 -7.68
N GLU A 243 6.50 19.24 -8.22
CA GLU A 243 7.45 18.80 -9.24
C GLU A 243 8.35 17.67 -8.74
N LYS A 244 8.91 17.79 -7.53
CA LYS A 244 9.74 16.73 -6.95
C LYS A 244 8.94 15.46 -6.68
N MET A 245 7.71 15.60 -6.20
CA MET A 245 6.82 14.45 -5.96
C MET A 245 6.47 13.74 -7.28
N ASN A 246 6.17 14.50 -8.34
CA ASN A 246 5.95 13.93 -9.66
C ASN A 246 7.23 13.31 -10.27
N ALA A 247 8.40 13.85 -9.97
CA ALA A 247 9.68 13.27 -10.38
C ALA A 247 9.93 11.91 -9.69
N LEU A 248 9.63 11.80 -8.40
CA LEU A 248 9.67 10.53 -7.67
C LEU A 248 8.71 9.51 -8.31
N PHE A 249 7.48 9.91 -8.62
CA PHE A 249 6.50 9.02 -9.24
C PHE A 249 6.89 8.59 -10.66
N SER A 250 7.51 9.49 -11.42
CA SER A 250 8.09 9.15 -12.72
C SER A 250 9.21 8.11 -12.57
N LEU A 251 10.08 8.27 -11.57
CA LEU A 251 11.14 7.28 -11.27
C LEU A 251 10.55 5.92 -10.88
N MET A 252 9.52 5.88 -10.02
CA MET A 252 8.85 4.64 -9.64
C MET A 252 8.29 3.91 -10.87
N LYS A 253 7.64 4.66 -11.77
CA LYS A 253 7.11 4.12 -13.03
C LYS A 253 8.22 3.62 -13.96
N GLU A 254 9.33 4.35 -14.08
CA GLU A 254 10.49 3.96 -14.90
C GLU A 254 11.11 2.65 -14.39
N LYS A 255 11.25 2.49 -13.07
CA LYS A 255 11.64 1.23 -12.42
C LYS A 255 10.60 0.12 -12.58
N GLY A 256 9.42 0.45 -13.08
CA GLY A 256 8.34 -0.47 -13.37
C GLY A 256 7.50 -0.83 -12.14
N TYR A 257 7.55 -0.05 -11.07
CA TYR A 257 6.68 -0.24 -9.91
C TYR A 257 5.27 0.24 -10.23
N LEU A 258 4.29 -0.29 -9.50
CA LEU A 258 2.90 0.15 -9.62
C LEU A 258 2.60 1.15 -8.51
N LEU A 259 1.85 2.19 -8.85
CA LEU A 259 1.54 3.27 -7.92
C LEU A 259 0.03 3.36 -7.72
N SER A 260 -0.38 3.41 -6.46
CA SER A 260 -1.77 3.58 -6.03
C SER A 260 -1.97 4.92 -5.35
N VAL A 261 -3.11 5.58 -5.57
CA VAL A 261 -3.57 6.66 -4.70
C VAL A 261 -4.41 6.05 -3.58
N ASN A 262 -3.98 6.23 -2.33
CA ASN A 262 -4.64 5.66 -1.17
C ASN A 262 -5.72 6.61 -0.66
N HIS A 263 -6.85 6.04 -0.22
CA HIS A 263 -7.99 6.69 0.41
C HIS A 263 -8.17 8.18 0.04
N PRO A 264 -8.34 8.49 -1.26
CA PRO A 264 -8.07 9.83 -1.82
C PRO A 264 -8.92 10.95 -1.23
N PHE A 265 -10.08 10.62 -0.65
CA PHE A 265 -11.04 11.54 -0.08
C PHE A 265 -11.21 11.38 1.44
N MET A 266 -10.45 10.50 2.08
CA MET A 266 -10.58 10.22 3.51
C MET A 266 -9.85 11.25 4.36
N LYS A 267 -10.59 12.25 4.88
CA LYS A 267 -9.99 13.29 5.74
C LYS A 267 -9.55 12.72 7.11
N PRO A 268 -8.37 13.11 7.65
CA PRO A 268 -7.51 14.22 7.19
C PRO A 268 -6.40 13.82 6.21
N TRP A 269 -6.37 12.58 5.72
CA TRP A 269 -5.30 12.00 4.88
C TRP A 269 -5.56 12.09 3.37
N ALA A 270 -6.73 12.61 2.98
CA ALA A 270 -7.12 12.86 1.60
C ALA A 270 -6.01 13.54 0.78
N ASN A 271 -5.94 13.18 -0.52
CA ASN A 271 -5.00 13.76 -1.46
C ASN A 271 -5.29 15.25 -1.67
N GLN A 272 -4.27 16.08 -1.47
CA GLN A 272 -4.32 17.54 -1.53
C GLN A 272 -3.36 18.13 -2.57
N ILE A 273 -2.59 17.28 -3.26
CA ILE A 273 -1.58 17.71 -4.22
C ILE A 273 -1.90 17.28 -5.64
N ASN A 274 -1.45 18.11 -6.59
CA ASN A 274 -1.72 17.95 -8.00
C ASN A 274 -0.74 16.97 -8.67
N ILE A 275 -0.93 15.68 -8.43
CA ILE A 275 -0.08 14.64 -9.02
C ILE A 275 -0.39 14.42 -10.50
N ASN A 276 0.60 13.98 -11.27
CA ASN A 276 0.44 13.51 -12.65
C ASN A 276 -0.14 12.08 -12.63
N LEU A 277 -1.37 11.95 -13.12
CA LEU A 277 -2.13 10.71 -13.20
C LEU A 277 -1.57 9.72 -14.22
N GLU A 278 -0.74 10.16 -15.18
CA GLU A 278 -0.04 9.26 -16.09
C GLU A 278 0.90 8.29 -15.34
N ASN A 279 1.31 8.62 -14.11
CA ASN A 279 2.16 7.77 -13.26
C ASN A 279 1.36 6.81 -12.37
N VAL A 280 0.05 7.00 -12.27
CA VAL A 280 -0.84 6.24 -11.38
C VAL A 280 -1.40 5.02 -12.12
N HIS A 281 -1.47 3.89 -11.43
CA HIS A 281 -1.99 2.63 -11.97
C HIS A 281 -3.31 2.24 -11.32
N THR A 282 -3.42 2.46 -10.01
CA THR A 282 -4.61 2.12 -9.22
C THR A 282 -5.04 3.27 -8.32
N MET A 283 -6.27 3.21 -7.84
CA MET A 283 -6.79 4.09 -6.80
C MET A 283 -7.70 3.30 -5.88
N GLU A 284 -7.56 3.51 -4.57
CA GLU A 284 -8.50 2.92 -3.62
C GLU A 284 -9.87 3.55 -3.78
N ILE A 285 -10.84 2.70 -4.14
CA ILE A 285 -12.26 3.05 -4.11
C ILE A 285 -12.77 2.90 -2.68
N MET A 286 -12.35 1.83 -2.01
CA MET A 286 -12.69 1.54 -0.62
C MET A 286 -11.43 1.30 0.18
N CYS A 287 -11.32 1.96 1.33
CA CYS A 287 -10.21 1.82 2.27
C CYS A 287 -10.79 1.78 3.68
N ASP A 288 -10.35 0.83 4.51
CA ASP A 288 -10.89 0.55 5.84
C ASP A 288 -12.41 0.78 5.95
N PRO A 289 -13.26 -0.15 5.48
CA PRO A 289 -14.72 0.02 5.45
C PRO A 289 -15.33 0.19 6.84
N THR A 290 -14.58 -0.14 7.91
CA THR A 290 -15.01 -0.01 9.30
C THR A 290 -14.76 1.40 9.86
N TYR A 291 -13.90 2.18 9.22
CA TYR A 291 -13.62 3.55 9.64
C TYR A 291 -14.77 4.50 9.30
N LYS A 292 -15.15 5.35 10.26
CA LYS A 292 -16.35 6.22 10.22
C LYS A 292 -16.50 7.07 8.94
N LYS A 293 -15.41 7.44 8.28
CA LYS A 293 -15.43 8.28 7.06
C LYS A 293 -15.30 7.48 5.76
N SER A 294 -15.10 6.17 5.84
CA SER A 294 -14.86 5.32 4.68
C SER A 294 -16.02 5.34 3.70
N LYS A 295 -17.25 5.21 4.19
CA LYS A 295 -18.46 5.26 3.34
C LYS A 295 -18.55 6.53 2.50
N SER A 296 -18.44 7.71 3.11
CA SER A 296 -18.45 8.98 2.37
C SER A 296 -17.26 9.10 1.40
N SER A 297 -16.07 8.65 1.82
CA SER A 297 -14.88 8.66 0.97
C SER A 297 -15.04 7.72 -0.23
N THR A 298 -15.70 6.58 -0.06
CA THR A 298 -15.97 5.61 -1.12
C THR A 298 -16.87 6.21 -2.19
N LEU A 299 -17.93 6.92 -1.78
CA LEU A 299 -18.82 7.61 -2.72
C LEU A 299 -18.12 8.76 -3.48
N GLU A 300 -17.20 9.48 -2.83
CA GLU A 300 -16.35 10.48 -3.50
C GLU A 300 -15.36 9.80 -4.48
N ALA A 301 -14.77 8.67 -4.08
CA ALA A 301 -13.85 7.91 -4.91
C ALA A 301 -14.52 7.33 -6.17
N LEU A 302 -15.74 6.81 -6.06
CA LEU A 302 -16.52 6.34 -7.22
C LEU A 302 -16.78 7.47 -8.23
N ARG A 303 -17.18 8.66 -7.75
CA ARG A 303 -17.38 9.82 -8.64
C ARG A 303 -16.09 10.25 -9.34
N CYS A 304 -14.98 10.27 -8.60
CA CYS A 304 -13.67 10.57 -9.17
C CYS A 304 -13.24 9.53 -10.21
N PHE A 305 -13.46 8.24 -9.90
CA PHE A 305 -13.19 7.14 -10.81
C PHE A 305 -13.97 7.30 -12.12
N ASP A 306 -15.25 7.64 -12.05
CA ASP A 306 -16.08 7.86 -13.24
C ASP A 306 -15.61 9.06 -14.08
N GLN A 307 -15.15 10.12 -13.42
CA GLN A 307 -14.54 11.26 -14.09
C GLN A 307 -13.21 10.89 -14.76
N MET A 308 -12.38 10.04 -14.15
CA MET A 308 -11.15 9.54 -14.78
C MET A 308 -11.49 8.74 -16.04
N TRP A 309 -12.41 7.78 -15.93
CA TRP A 309 -12.78 6.90 -17.03
C TRP A 309 -13.52 7.62 -18.17
N SER A 310 -14.37 8.59 -17.87
CA SER A 310 -15.04 9.41 -18.90
C SER A 310 -14.07 10.28 -19.72
N ASN A 311 -12.82 10.43 -19.24
CA ASN A 311 -11.73 11.13 -19.91
C ASN A 311 -10.62 10.20 -20.42
N GLY A 312 -10.85 8.89 -20.37
CA GLY A 312 -9.94 7.87 -20.88
C GLY A 312 -8.69 7.64 -20.02
N LEU A 313 -8.70 8.07 -18.77
CA LEU A 313 -7.67 7.69 -17.79
C LEU A 313 -7.99 6.29 -17.24
N LYS A 314 -7.26 5.29 -17.71
CA LYS A 314 -7.42 3.89 -17.31
C LYS A 314 -6.69 3.58 -16.00
N ILE A 315 -7.17 4.17 -14.91
CA ILE A 315 -6.73 3.87 -13.54
C ILE A 315 -7.71 2.87 -12.95
N TRP A 316 -7.21 1.78 -12.37
CA TRP A 316 -8.05 0.68 -11.87
C TRP A 316 -8.42 0.87 -10.40
N GLY A 317 -9.67 0.53 -10.06
CA GLY A 317 -10.17 0.63 -8.69
C GLY A 317 -9.75 -0.59 -7.87
N ILE A 318 -9.25 -0.37 -6.66
CA ILE A 318 -8.90 -1.42 -5.71
C ILE A 318 -9.53 -1.15 -4.34
N GLY A 319 -9.50 -2.16 -3.48
CA GLY A 319 -9.77 -2.03 -2.06
C GLY A 319 -8.52 -2.35 -1.22
N GLY A 320 -8.35 -1.65 -0.11
CA GLY A 320 -7.28 -1.92 0.87
C GLY A 320 -7.84 -1.92 2.29
N SER A 321 -7.38 -2.81 3.16
CA SER A 321 -7.89 -2.83 4.53
C SER A 321 -7.43 -1.63 5.35
N ASP A 322 -6.21 -1.15 5.09
CA ASP A 322 -5.53 -0.10 5.86
C ASP A 322 -5.62 -0.40 7.37
N SER A 323 -5.48 -1.69 7.71
CA SER A 323 -5.74 -2.17 9.05
C SER A 323 -4.59 -1.79 9.98
N HIS A 324 -4.94 -1.06 11.04
CA HIS A 324 -4.02 -0.70 12.12
C HIS A 324 -4.39 -1.35 13.46
N LEU A 325 -5.63 -1.83 13.61
CA LEU A 325 -6.12 -2.32 14.90
C LEU A 325 -5.80 -3.79 15.11
N HIS A 326 -5.61 -4.18 16.36
CA HIS A 326 -5.59 -5.58 16.73
C HIS A 326 -6.92 -6.25 16.30
N PRO A 327 -6.91 -7.45 15.68
CA PRO A 327 -8.11 -8.14 15.17
C PRO A 327 -9.25 -8.36 16.18
N SER A 328 -8.97 -8.20 17.48
CA SER A 328 -9.95 -8.29 18.56
C SER A 328 -10.63 -6.95 18.90
N LYS A 329 -10.26 -5.86 18.23
CA LYS A 329 -10.77 -4.50 18.48
C LYS A 329 -11.59 -4.02 17.28
N THR A 330 -12.46 -3.06 17.54
CA THR A 330 -13.26 -2.38 16.51
C THR A 330 -13.19 -0.87 16.72
N PHE A 331 -13.40 -0.08 15.66
CA PHE A 331 -13.61 1.34 15.83
C PHE A 331 -14.92 1.63 16.58
N PRO A 332 -15.01 2.74 17.32
CA PRO A 332 -16.26 3.16 17.95
C PRO A 332 -17.41 3.25 16.95
N GLY A 333 -18.44 2.40 17.14
CA GLY A 333 -19.62 2.35 16.28
C GLY A 333 -19.53 1.37 15.10
N SER A 334 -18.37 0.74 14.86
CA SER A 334 -18.25 -0.36 13.90
C SER A 334 -18.71 -1.69 14.52
N LYS A 335 -19.39 -2.51 13.71
CA LYS A 335 -19.75 -3.88 14.06
C LYS A 335 -18.62 -4.87 13.79
N ASP A 336 -17.82 -4.57 12.77
CA ASP A 336 -16.74 -5.43 12.28
C ASP A 336 -15.37 -4.88 12.69
N PRO A 337 -14.36 -5.75 12.87
CA PRO A 337 -12.98 -5.32 13.10
C PRO A 337 -12.36 -4.79 11.81
N SER A 338 -11.48 -3.78 11.94
CA SER A 338 -10.53 -3.42 10.87
C SER A 338 -9.48 -4.52 10.82
N ILE A 339 -9.40 -5.26 9.71
CA ILE A 339 -8.58 -6.47 9.59
C ILE A 339 -8.12 -6.67 8.16
N TYR A 340 -6.96 -7.30 7.97
CA TYR A 340 -6.44 -7.60 6.62
C TYR A 340 -7.46 -8.36 5.78
N GLY A 341 -7.55 -8.00 4.50
CA GLY A 341 -8.46 -8.61 3.55
C GLY A 341 -9.92 -8.18 3.69
N ASP A 342 -10.22 -7.09 4.41
CA ASP A 342 -11.50 -6.39 4.37
C ASP A 342 -11.35 -4.91 3.93
N PRO A 343 -11.67 -4.57 2.67
CA PRO A 343 -12.15 -5.46 1.61
C PRO A 343 -11.05 -6.40 1.10
N GLY A 344 -11.47 -7.55 0.54
CA GLY A 344 -10.56 -8.44 -0.17
C GLY A 344 -10.48 -8.02 -1.63
N THR A 345 -9.27 -7.76 -2.13
CA THR A 345 -9.04 -7.46 -3.55
C THR A 345 -8.55 -8.71 -4.27
N PHE A 346 -9.21 -9.05 -5.38
CA PHE A 346 -8.97 -10.26 -6.14
C PHE A 346 -8.34 -9.93 -7.49
N VAL A 347 -7.27 -10.65 -7.83
CA VAL A 347 -6.53 -10.46 -9.09
C VAL A 347 -6.51 -11.76 -9.87
N LEU A 348 -7.00 -11.73 -11.11
CA LEU A 348 -6.98 -12.91 -11.99
C LEU A 348 -5.59 -13.09 -12.59
N CYS A 349 -4.91 -14.16 -12.19
CA CYS A 349 -3.57 -14.50 -12.69
C CYS A 349 -3.58 -15.92 -13.29
N ASN A 350 -2.81 -16.11 -14.36
CA ASN A 350 -2.39 -17.44 -14.81
C ASN A 350 -1.14 -17.85 -14.00
N GLY A 351 -1.37 -18.46 -12.85
CA GLY A 351 -0.38 -18.73 -11.82
C GLY A 351 0.00 -17.49 -10.99
N LEU A 352 0.11 -17.67 -9.67
CA LEU A 352 0.48 -16.63 -8.73
C LEU A 352 2.00 -16.41 -8.71
N SER A 353 2.42 -15.20 -9.09
CA SER A 353 3.79 -14.69 -8.93
C SER A 353 3.75 -13.17 -8.86
N ILE A 354 4.82 -12.53 -8.38
CA ILE A 354 4.93 -11.05 -8.37
C ILE A 354 4.82 -10.50 -9.79
N LYS A 355 5.46 -11.16 -10.76
CA LYS A 355 5.37 -10.82 -12.19
C LYS A 355 3.94 -10.90 -12.73
N ASN A 356 3.22 -11.99 -12.44
CA ASN A 356 1.87 -12.20 -12.96
C ASN A 356 0.86 -11.26 -12.29
N LEU A 357 0.99 -10.99 -10.99
CA LEU A 357 0.21 -9.96 -10.30
C LEU A 357 0.41 -8.60 -10.95
N LYS A 358 1.66 -8.19 -11.16
CA LYS A 358 1.99 -6.92 -11.83
C LYS A 358 1.37 -6.84 -13.23
N PHE A 359 1.45 -7.92 -14.01
CA PHE A 359 0.84 -7.97 -15.34
C PHE A 359 -0.69 -7.86 -15.27
N ALA A 360 -1.33 -8.63 -14.39
CA ALA A 360 -2.76 -8.65 -14.21
C ALA A 360 -3.32 -7.28 -13.75
N ILE A 361 -2.65 -6.64 -12.78
CA ILE A 361 -3.02 -5.31 -12.29
C ILE A 361 -2.92 -4.26 -13.40
N LYS A 362 -1.86 -4.27 -14.21
CA LYS A 362 -1.72 -3.34 -15.35
C LYS A 362 -2.85 -3.50 -16.38
N ASN A 363 -3.39 -4.70 -16.53
CA ASN A 363 -4.48 -5.02 -17.44
C ASN A 363 -5.86 -4.97 -16.77
N GLY A 364 -5.99 -4.44 -15.56
CA GLY A 364 -7.28 -4.24 -14.90
C GLY A 364 -7.99 -5.51 -14.50
N ARG A 365 -7.27 -6.64 -14.38
CA ARG A 365 -7.80 -7.96 -13.98
C ARG A 365 -8.13 -8.01 -12.49
N ILE A 366 -8.95 -7.07 -12.02
CA ILE A 366 -9.14 -6.79 -10.59
C ILE A 366 -10.62 -6.59 -10.27
N TYR A 367 -11.06 -7.16 -9.16
CA TYR A 367 -12.25 -6.71 -8.45
C TYR A 367 -11.96 -6.67 -6.95
N PHE A 368 -12.79 -6.03 -6.16
CA PHE A 368 -12.78 -6.24 -4.72
C PHE A 368 -14.19 -6.51 -4.20
N SER A 369 -14.25 -7.22 -3.09
CA SER A 369 -15.51 -7.48 -2.40
C SER A 369 -15.31 -7.50 -0.89
N ARG A 370 -16.39 -7.21 -0.18
CA ARG A 370 -16.48 -7.25 1.27
C ARG A 370 -17.40 -8.38 1.68
N PHE A 371 -16.85 -9.39 2.34
CA PHE A 371 -17.57 -10.58 2.79
C PHE A 371 -18.38 -11.32 1.69
N ARG A 372 -18.01 -11.20 0.42
CA ARG A 372 -18.65 -11.91 -0.70
C ARG A 372 -17.64 -12.72 -1.49
N LYS A 373 -17.99 -13.95 -1.83
CA LYS A 373 -17.27 -14.75 -2.82
C LYS A 373 -17.98 -14.60 -4.16
N LEU A 374 -17.25 -14.16 -5.19
CA LEU A 374 -17.81 -13.88 -6.50
C LEU A 374 -17.34 -14.92 -7.53
N ALA A 375 -18.25 -15.34 -8.40
CA ALA A 375 -17.89 -15.93 -9.69
C ALA A 375 -18.37 -14.97 -10.79
N ILE A 376 -17.44 -14.59 -11.68
CA ILE A 376 -17.66 -13.60 -12.74
C ILE A 376 -17.40 -14.30 -14.07
N ASP A 377 -18.39 -14.27 -14.95
CA ASP A 377 -18.30 -14.76 -16.32
C ASP A 377 -18.77 -13.65 -17.27
N ILE A 378 -17.89 -13.26 -18.20
CA ILE A 378 -18.17 -12.20 -19.16
C ILE A 378 -17.96 -12.77 -20.56
N GLN A 379 -18.99 -12.67 -21.38
CA GLN A 379 -18.99 -13.17 -22.75
C GLN A 379 -19.16 -11.99 -23.71
N ASN A 380 -18.32 -11.93 -24.74
CA ASN A 380 -18.44 -11.00 -25.86
C ASN A 380 -18.64 -11.81 -27.14
N GLU A 381 -19.81 -11.71 -27.76
CA GLU A 381 -20.18 -12.47 -28.97
C GLU A 381 -19.96 -14.00 -28.85
N GLY A 382 -20.03 -14.54 -27.62
CA GLY A 382 -19.85 -15.96 -27.33
C GLY A 382 -18.42 -16.38 -26.96
N GLU A 383 -17.48 -15.44 -26.89
CA GLU A 383 -16.12 -15.66 -26.39
C GLU A 383 -15.95 -15.10 -24.97
N THR A 384 -15.28 -15.86 -24.09
CA THR A 384 -14.95 -15.39 -22.74
C THR A 384 -13.93 -14.25 -22.80
N ILE A 385 -14.27 -13.15 -22.15
CA ILE A 385 -13.38 -12.03 -21.87
C ILE A 385 -13.28 -11.82 -20.35
N TYR A 386 -12.37 -10.96 -19.91
CA TYR A 386 -12.18 -10.63 -18.51
C TYR A 386 -12.27 -9.13 -18.27
N VAL A 387 -12.55 -8.75 -17.02
CA VAL A 387 -12.53 -7.36 -16.57
C VAL A 387 -11.22 -6.69 -16.96
N GLY A 388 -11.29 -5.46 -17.46
CA GLY A 388 -10.16 -4.75 -18.05
C GLY A 388 -9.93 -4.99 -19.55
N ASP A 389 -10.62 -5.95 -20.18
CA ASP A 389 -10.49 -6.16 -21.63
C ASP A 389 -11.14 -5.05 -22.47
N GLU A 390 -10.59 -4.90 -23.67
CA GLU A 390 -11.29 -4.22 -24.75
C GLU A 390 -12.33 -5.15 -25.37
N ALA A 391 -13.58 -4.69 -25.47
CA ALA A 391 -14.69 -5.44 -26.03
C ALA A 391 -15.58 -4.50 -26.87
N LYS A 392 -16.41 -5.07 -27.74
CA LYS A 392 -17.34 -4.32 -28.60
C LYS A 392 -18.56 -5.15 -28.90
N GLY A 393 -19.69 -4.51 -29.18
CA GLY A 393 -20.90 -5.24 -29.53
C GLY A 393 -21.59 -5.80 -28.28
N ASN A 394 -22.23 -6.96 -28.38
CA ASN A 394 -23.08 -7.49 -27.33
C ASN A 394 -22.28 -8.21 -26.24
N ILE A 395 -22.46 -7.76 -25.00
CA ILE A 395 -21.87 -8.34 -23.80
C ILE A 395 -22.94 -9.07 -23.01
N ILE A 396 -22.61 -10.25 -22.50
CA ILE A 396 -23.35 -10.94 -21.45
C ILE A 396 -22.46 -10.98 -20.22
N TYR A 397 -22.94 -10.46 -19.11
CA TYR A 397 -22.19 -10.33 -17.87
C TYR A 397 -22.94 -11.07 -16.76
N ASN A 398 -22.39 -12.20 -16.34
CA ASN A 398 -22.94 -13.03 -15.28
C ASN A 398 -22.15 -12.81 -13.99
N VAL A 399 -22.87 -12.56 -12.89
CA VAL A 399 -22.27 -12.46 -11.56
C VAL A 399 -23.02 -13.34 -10.59
N GLN A 400 -22.28 -14.27 -9.97
CA GLN A 400 -22.78 -15.11 -8.89
C GLN A 400 -22.09 -14.74 -7.58
N THR A 401 -22.84 -14.80 -6.49
CA THR A 401 -22.37 -14.48 -5.14
C THR A 401 -22.96 -15.42 -4.10
N ASP A 402 -22.24 -15.63 -3.00
CA ASP A 402 -22.66 -16.46 -1.88
C ASP A 402 -23.84 -15.89 -1.07
N LYS A 403 -24.01 -14.56 -1.09
CA LYS A 403 -25.14 -13.87 -0.45
C LYS A 403 -25.77 -12.85 -1.39
N PRO A 404 -27.11 -12.81 -1.53
CA PRO A 404 -27.81 -11.90 -2.44
C PRO A 404 -27.63 -10.43 -2.04
N CYS A 405 -27.46 -9.57 -3.04
CA CYS A 405 -27.39 -8.12 -2.90
C CYS A 405 -28.01 -7.43 -4.13
N GLU A 406 -28.09 -6.10 -4.12
CA GLU A 406 -28.49 -5.32 -5.30
C GLU A 406 -27.27 -5.16 -6.23
N TRP A 407 -27.35 -5.74 -7.41
CA TRP A 407 -26.38 -5.57 -8.48
C TRP A 407 -26.76 -4.42 -9.38
N ARG A 408 -25.78 -3.59 -9.74
CA ARG A 408 -25.96 -2.45 -10.63
C ARG A 408 -25.04 -2.60 -11.82
N LEU A 409 -25.59 -2.55 -13.03
CA LEU A 409 -24.83 -2.34 -14.26
C LEU A 409 -24.65 -0.84 -14.47
N LEU A 410 -23.41 -0.40 -14.59
CA LEU A 410 -23.07 0.98 -14.91
C LEU A 410 -22.40 1.06 -16.28
N ILE A 411 -22.88 1.95 -17.14
CA ILE A 411 -22.23 2.31 -18.41
C ILE A 411 -21.91 3.79 -18.38
N ASN A 412 -20.65 4.15 -18.61
CA ASN A 412 -20.16 5.53 -18.55
C ASN A 412 -20.50 6.27 -17.24
N GLY A 413 -20.47 5.57 -16.11
CA GLY A 413 -20.79 6.14 -14.80
C GLY A 413 -22.29 6.22 -14.47
N HIS A 414 -23.17 5.84 -15.40
CA HIS A 414 -24.62 5.86 -15.17
C HIS A 414 -25.16 4.45 -14.93
N THR A 415 -25.96 4.26 -13.88
CA THR A 415 -26.70 3.01 -13.67
C THR A 415 -27.73 2.82 -14.77
N ILE A 416 -27.59 1.73 -15.52
CA ILE A 416 -28.47 1.36 -16.63
C ILE A 416 -29.53 0.36 -16.17
N GLU A 417 -29.11 -0.60 -15.35
CA GLU A 417 -29.95 -1.71 -14.92
C GLU A 417 -29.60 -2.08 -13.47
N LYS A 418 -30.61 -2.59 -12.76
CA LYS A 418 -30.48 -3.07 -11.38
C LYS A 418 -31.19 -4.40 -11.25
N GLU A 419 -30.53 -5.36 -10.63
CA GLU A 419 -31.09 -6.67 -10.34
C GLU A 419 -30.79 -7.05 -8.89
N TYR A 420 -31.68 -7.82 -8.26
CA TYR A 420 -31.45 -8.32 -6.89
C TYR A 420 -31.38 -9.84 -6.90
N GLY A 421 -30.28 -10.39 -6.37
CA GLY A 421 -30.14 -11.84 -6.31
C GLY A 421 -28.73 -12.30 -6.02
N SER A 422 -28.59 -13.62 -5.90
CA SER A 422 -27.30 -14.32 -5.78
C SER A 422 -26.71 -14.72 -7.14
N ASP A 423 -27.50 -14.64 -8.21
CA ASP A 423 -27.14 -14.99 -9.58
C ASP A 423 -27.88 -14.02 -10.50
N VAL A 424 -27.14 -13.15 -11.18
CA VAL A 424 -27.69 -12.13 -12.07
C VAL A 424 -26.96 -12.13 -13.41
N THR A 425 -27.70 -11.81 -14.46
CA THR A 425 -27.20 -11.70 -15.82
C THR A 425 -27.60 -10.35 -16.39
N PHE A 426 -26.63 -9.60 -16.89
CA PHE A 426 -26.87 -8.39 -17.68
C PHE A 426 -26.51 -8.65 -19.15
N ALA A 427 -27.38 -8.25 -20.07
CA ALA A 427 -27.11 -8.31 -21.51
C ALA A 427 -27.21 -6.92 -22.12
N PHE A 428 -26.11 -6.38 -22.64
CA PHE A 428 -26.05 -4.99 -23.11
C PHE A 428 -25.07 -4.79 -24.27
N PRO A 429 -25.32 -3.83 -25.17
CA PRO A 429 -24.34 -3.44 -26.18
C PRO A 429 -23.27 -2.49 -25.59
N LEU A 430 -22.01 -2.75 -25.89
CA LEU A 430 -20.88 -1.88 -25.54
C LEU A 430 -20.39 -1.12 -26.79
N ASN A 431 -20.85 0.13 -26.89
CA ASN A 431 -20.55 1.01 -28.02
C ASN A 431 -19.14 1.62 -27.94
N GLU A 432 -18.61 2.05 -29.09
CA GLU A 432 -17.30 2.74 -29.15
C GLU A 432 -17.29 3.99 -28.26
N GLY A 433 -16.21 4.17 -27.51
CA GLY A 433 -16.04 5.23 -26.53
C GLY A 433 -16.63 4.93 -25.15
N ALA A 434 -17.31 3.79 -24.95
CA ALA A 434 -17.95 3.45 -23.69
C ALA A 434 -17.13 2.50 -22.81
N TYR A 435 -17.40 2.53 -21.51
CA TYR A 435 -16.96 1.54 -20.53
C TYR A 435 -18.14 1.06 -19.70
N ALA A 436 -18.08 -0.20 -19.24
CA ALA A 436 -19.12 -0.81 -18.43
C ALA A 436 -18.53 -1.53 -17.24
N ARG A 437 -19.13 -1.34 -16.06
CA ARG A 437 -18.75 -2.02 -14.81
C ARG A 437 -19.98 -2.51 -14.05
N VAL A 438 -19.75 -3.43 -13.11
CA VAL A 438 -20.79 -3.95 -12.23
C VAL A 438 -20.41 -3.71 -10.78
N GLU A 439 -21.38 -3.28 -9.99
CA GLU A 439 -21.24 -3.03 -8.55
C GLU A 439 -22.30 -3.79 -7.76
N GLY A 440 -21.93 -4.33 -6.60
CA GLY A 440 -22.84 -4.95 -5.65
C GLY A 440 -23.06 -4.06 -4.44
N TRP A 441 -24.31 -3.89 -4.03
CA TRP A 441 -24.73 -2.97 -2.98
C TRP A 441 -25.64 -3.64 -1.95
N GLU A 442 -25.41 -3.35 -0.67
CA GLU A 442 -26.38 -3.63 0.40
C GLU A 442 -26.81 -2.29 1.01
N GLU A 443 -28.10 -1.97 0.88
CA GLU A 443 -28.64 -0.66 1.25
C GLU A 443 -27.85 0.47 0.53
N ASP A 444 -27.05 1.22 1.27
CA ASP A 444 -26.20 2.31 0.80
C ASP A 444 -24.70 2.02 0.98
N GLU A 445 -24.32 0.75 1.18
CA GLU A 445 -22.93 0.28 1.26
C GLU A 445 -22.52 -0.53 0.03
N LEU A 446 -21.37 -0.18 -0.54
CA LEU A 446 -20.73 -0.93 -1.61
C LEU A 446 -20.13 -2.22 -1.03
N VAL A 447 -20.56 -3.38 -1.50
CA VAL A 447 -20.05 -4.68 -1.05
C VAL A 447 -19.24 -5.42 -2.12
N ALA A 448 -19.34 -4.98 -3.38
CA ALA A 448 -18.50 -5.47 -4.48
C ALA A 448 -18.29 -4.37 -5.52
N PHE A 449 -17.07 -4.27 -6.03
CA PHE A 449 -16.71 -3.40 -7.15
C PHE A 449 -15.90 -4.20 -8.15
N ILE A 450 -16.40 -4.28 -9.37
CA ILE A 450 -15.75 -5.02 -10.45
C ILE A 450 -15.27 -4.02 -11.49
N ASN A 451 -13.97 -4.02 -11.82
CA ASN A 451 -13.40 -3.06 -12.77
C ASN A 451 -14.03 -3.17 -14.17
N PRO A 452 -14.00 -2.07 -14.95
CA PRO A 452 -14.72 -2.02 -16.21
C PRO A 452 -14.09 -2.88 -17.31
N ILE A 453 -14.93 -3.37 -18.22
CA ILE A 453 -14.55 -3.63 -19.61
C ILE A 453 -14.79 -2.36 -20.43
N HIS A 454 -14.12 -2.21 -21.58
CA HIS A 454 -14.19 -0.96 -22.32
C HIS A 454 -14.14 -1.13 -23.84
N ASN A 455 -14.64 -0.15 -24.60
CA ASN A 455 -14.53 -0.13 -26.06
C ASN A 455 -13.87 1.17 -26.51
N LYS A 456 -12.56 1.12 -26.85
CA LYS A 456 -11.81 2.27 -27.39
C LYS A 456 -12.08 3.61 -26.71
N VAL A 457 -12.12 3.62 -25.38
CA VAL A 457 -12.34 4.86 -24.61
C VAL A 457 -11.25 5.86 -24.96
N GLN A 458 -11.67 7.03 -25.45
CA GLN A 458 -10.74 8.04 -25.95
C GLN A 458 -10.12 8.84 -24.82
N TYR A 459 -8.80 8.99 -24.86
CA TYR A 459 -8.06 9.84 -23.94
C TYR A 459 -8.28 11.32 -24.28
N LYS A 460 -8.81 12.10 -23.33
CA LYS A 460 -9.17 13.52 -23.51
C LYS A 460 -8.10 14.50 -22.99
N ASN A 461 -6.83 14.07 -22.90
CA ASN A 461 -5.70 14.88 -22.43
C ASN A 461 -5.80 15.44 -21.00
N MET A 462 -6.63 14.86 -20.13
CA MET A 462 -6.56 15.15 -18.70
C MET A 462 -5.38 14.41 -18.08
N LYS A 463 -4.48 15.13 -17.41
CA LYS A 463 -3.20 14.59 -16.93
C LYS A 463 -3.05 14.66 -15.43
N THR A 464 -3.77 15.54 -14.75
CA THR A 464 -3.48 15.86 -13.36
C THR A 464 -4.68 15.67 -12.45
N TRP A 465 -4.41 15.42 -11.16
CA TRP A 465 -5.44 15.24 -10.15
C TRP A 465 -6.44 16.41 -10.10
N ASN A 466 -5.96 17.65 -10.12
CA ASN A 466 -6.81 18.84 -10.04
C ASN A 466 -7.67 19.05 -11.26
N GLU A 467 -7.25 18.62 -12.45
CA GLU A 467 -8.11 18.66 -13.64
C GLU A 467 -9.32 17.74 -13.41
N VAL A 468 -9.09 16.51 -12.91
CA VAL A 468 -10.16 15.54 -12.63
C VAL A 468 -11.10 16.05 -11.54
N ILE A 469 -10.56 16.48 -10.39
CA ILE A 469 -11.38 17.00 -9.28
C ILE A 469 -12.08 18.32 -9.62
N GLY A 470 -11.46 19.16 -10.46
CA GLY A 470 -12.05 20.41 -10.93
C GLY A 470 -13.36 20.18 -11.68
N GLY A 471 -13.46 19.08 -12.45
CA GLY A 471 -14.70 18.65 -13.09
C GLY A 471 -15.81 18.31 -12.10
N ILE A 472 -15.47 17.69 -10.95
CA ILE A 472 -16.44 17.30 -9.91
C ILE A 472 -17.09 18.51 -9.22
N LYS A 473 -16.40 19.66 -9.15
CA LYS A 473 -16.95 20.88 -8.52
C LYS A 473 -17.87 21.68 -9.45
N GLY A 474 -17.87 21.37 -10.75
CA GLY A 474 -18.63 22.07 -11.78
C GLY A 474 -19.99 21.43 -12.12
N GLU A 475 -20.27 20.25 -11.57
CA GLU A 475 -21.54 19.52 -11.62
C GLU A 475 -22.22 19.53 -10.23
#